data_AF-A0A928JT82-F1
#
_entry.id   AF-A0A928JT82-F1
#
_cell.length_a   1.000
_cell.length_b   1.000
_cell.length_c   1.000
_cell.angle_alpha   90.00
_cell.angle_beta   90.00
_cell.angle_gamma   90.00
#
_symmetry.space_group_name_H-M   'P 1'
#
loop_
_entity.id
_entity.type
_entity.pdbx_description
1 polymer ?
#
loop_
_entity_poly.entity_id
_entity_poly.type
_entity_poly.pdbx_seq_one_letter_code
_entity_poly.pdbx_strand_id
1 'polypeptide(L)'
;MDKKEVLRYLRTNSKTEDEAILSLVDEAIEKVENKVHPKTLYRIFDCNICGDEVEVKGFTFKSKRLADNLSGCKRLVLFGATLGIECDRMINLSLHENLSEGMALQAAAAQKIEEVCNSLEEEIKNEHGVLLRQRFSPGYFDLDITEQKKVFELLELTKRIGITLTQSCEMLPSKSVTAFIGID
;
A
#
# COMPACT_ATOMS: atom_id res chain seq x y z
N MET A 1 -8.98 -11.58 -4.95
CA MET A 1 -8.28 -10.79 -6.00
C MET A 1 -8.96 -10.85 -7.35
N ASP A 2 -9.02 -9.71 -8.06
CA ASP A 2 -9.49 -9.62 -9.46
C ASP A 2 -8.40 -10.07 -10.44
N LYS A 3 -8.67 -11.15 -11.18
CA LYS A 3 -7.77 -11.73 -12.18
C LYS A 3 -7.38 -10.75 -13.28
N LYS A 4 -8.28 -9.85 -13.69
CA LYS A 4 -8.01 -8.86 -14.74
C LYS A 4 -6.96 -7.85 -14.30
N GLU A 5 -6.99 -7.46 -13.03
CA GLU A 5 -5.98 -6.58 -12.46
C GLU A 5 -4.62 -7.28 -12.34
N VAL A 6 -4.59 -8.56 -11.96
CA VAL A 6 -3.35 -9.34 -11.96
C VAL A 6 -2.74 -9.42 -13.37
N LEU A 7 -3.55 -9.69 -14.40
CA LEU A 7 -3.11 -9.66 -15.80
C LEU A 7 -2.58 -8.29 -16.21
N ARG A 8 -3.21 -7.21 -15.75
CA ARG A 8 -2.75 -5.83 -15.99
C ARG A 8 -1.38 -5.58 -15.36
N TYR A 9 -1.15 -6.01 -14.12
CA TYR A 9 0.15 -5.93 -13.46
C TYR A 9 1.22 -6.80 -14.13
N LEU A 10 0.82 -7.94 -14.72
CA LEU A 10 1.68 -8.79 -15.54
C LEU A 10 2.04 -8.15 -16.90
N ARG A 11 1.44 -7.00 -17.24
CA ARG A 11 1.56 -6.30 -18.54
C ARG A 11 1.05 -7.13 -19.72
N THR A 12 0.04 -7.95 -19.46
CA THR A 12 -0.67 -8.74 -20.47
C THR A 12 -2.04 -8.13 -20.74
N ASN A 13 -2.62 -8.42 -21.92
CA ASN A 13 -3.99 -8.05 -22.21
C ASN A 13 -4.94 -8.69 -21.17
N SER A 14 -5.74 -7.86 -20.49
CA SER A 14 -6.71 -8.32 -19.48
C SER A 14 -7.86 -9.15 -20.05
N LYS A 15 -7.97 -9.24 -21.38
CA LYS A 15 -8.90 -10.10 -22.13
C LYS A 15 -8.20 -11.24 -22.86
N THR A 16 -7.01 -11.65 -22.42
CA THR A 16 -6.32 -12.81 -23.00
C THR A 16 -7.15 -14.09 -22.81
N GLU A 17 -7.12 -14.95 -23.84
CA GLU A 17 -7.70 -16.31 -23.82
C GLU A 17 -6.61 -17.38 -23.77
N ASP A 18 -5.34 -16.98 -23.60
CA ASP A 18 -4.20 -17.91 -23.48
C ASP A 18 -4.31 -18.72 -22.17
N GLU A 19 -4.64 -20.00 -22.30
CA GLU A 19 -4.84 -20.92 -21.17
C GLU A 19 -3.59 -21.06 -20.29
N ALA A 20 -2.39 -21.01 -20.86
CA ALA A 20 -1.16 -21.13 -20.10
C ALA A 20 -0.94 -19.91 -19.20
N ILE A 21 -1.19 -18.70 -19.72
CA ILE A 21 -1.14 -17.46 -18.92
C ILE A 21 -2.23 -17.47 -17.85
N LEU A 22 -3.45 -17.89 -18.20
CA LEU A 22 -4.57 -17.92 -17.28
C LEU A 22 -4.34 -18.91 -16.12
N SER A 23 -3.77 -20.08 -16.40
CA SER A 23 -3.38 -21.07 -15.38
C SER A 23 -2.29 -20.53 -14.48
N LEU A 24 -1.24 -19.93 -15.06
CA LEU A 24 -0.14 -19.32 -14.33
C LEU A 24 -0.63 -18.25 -13.34
N VAL A 25 -1.58 -17.41 -13.77
CA VAL A 25 -2.18 -16.38 -12.92
C VAL A 25 -3.04 -17.00 -11.81
N ASP A 26 -3.83 -18.04 -12.10
CA ASP A 26 -4.64 -18.71 -11.07
C ASP A 26 -3.77 -19.36 -9.99
N GLU A 27 -2.71 -20.06 -10.39
CA GLU A 27 -1.75 -20.66 -9.47
C GLU A 27 -1.05 -19.59 -8.60
N ALA A 28 -0.68 -18.45 -9.20
CA ALA A 28 -0.08 -17.34 -8.47
C ALA A 28 -1.06 -16.72 -7.47
N ILE A 29 -2.33 -16.53 -7.86
CA ILE A 29 -3.40 -16.05 -6.99
C ILE A 29 -3.55 -16.99 -5.79
N GLU A 30 -3.70 -18.30 -6.05
CA GLU A 30 -3.88 -19.30 -5.00
C GLU A 30 -2.69 -19.33 -4.03
N LYS A 31 -1.46 -19.30 -4.55
CA LYS A 31 -0.24 -19.27 -3.73
C LYS A 31 -0.19 -18.04 -2.82
N VAL A 32 -0.54 -16.86 -3.35
CA VAL A 32 -0.58 -15.62 -2.56
C VAL A 32 -1.66 -15.70 -1.48
N GLU A 33 -2.88 -16.09 -1.82
CA GLU A 33 -3.98 -16.19 -0.84
C GLU A 33 -3.68 -17.17 0.30
N ASN A 34 -3.01 -18.28 0.02
CA ASN A 34 -2.72 -19.31 1.02
C ASN A 34 -1.52 -18.99 1.92
N LYS A 35 -0.53 -18.24 1.44
CA LYS A 35 0.73 -18.01 2.18
C LYS A 35 0.83 -16.64 2.83
N VAL A 36 0.14 -15.65 2.28
CA VAL A 36 0.26 -14.26 2.73
C VAL A 36 -0.70 -13.99 3.87
N HIS A 37 -0.17 -13.39 4.93
CA HIS A 37 -0.94 -12.97 6.11
C HIS A 37 -0.78 -11.47 6.28
N PRO A 38 -1.67 -10.66 5.68
CA PRO A 38 -1.53 -9.21 5.71
C PRO A 38 -1.59 -8.66 7.13
N LYS A 39 -0.85 -7.58 7.36
CA LYS A 39 -0.95 -6.79 8.60
C LYS A 39 -1.24 -5.34 8.23
N THR A 40 -2.20 -4.75 8.92
CA THR A 40 -2.60 -3.36 8.75
C THR A 40 -2.54 -2.64 10.09
N LEU A 41 -2.30 -1.34 10.03
CA LEU A 41 -2.44 -0.44 11.16
C LEU A 41 -2.87 0.91 10.64
N TYR A 42 -3.92 1.48 11.23
CA TYR A 42 -4.31 2.86 10.95
C TYR A 42 -4.46 3.64 12.25
N ARG A 43 -4.35 4.97 12.16
CA ARG A 43 -4.72 5.92 13.20
C ARG A 43 -5.33 7.17 12.57
N ILE A 44 -6.30 7.75 13.26
CA ILE A 44 -6.88 9.04 12.90
C ILE A 44 -6.19 10.14 13.70
N PHE A 45 -5.83 11.21 13.03
CA PHE A 45 -5.22 12.39 13.63
C PHE A 45 -5.98 13.64 13.24
N ASP A 46 -6.02 14.62 14.14
CA ASP A 46 -6.29 16.00 13.76
C ASP A 46 -5.14 16.51 12.88
N CYS A 47 -5.48 17.28 11.86
CA CYS A 47 -4.52 17.89 10.97
C CYS A 47 -4.81 19.37 10.75
N ASN A 48 -3.75 20.13 10.50
CA ASN A 48 -3.84 21.52 10.09
C ASN A 48 -3.15 21.69 8.73
N ILE A 49 -3.81 22.36 7.79
CA ILE A 49 -3.27 22.62 6.46
C ILE A 49 -2.99 24.12 6.36
N CYS A 50 -1.73 24.47 6.10
CA CYS A 50 -1.27 25.86 5.98
C CYS A 50 -0.38 26.02 4.75
N GLY A 51 -0.91 26.63 3.69
CA GLY A 51 -0.20 26.72 2.41
C GLY A 51 0.10 25.33 1.85
N ASP A 52 1.38 25.04 1.61
CA ASP A 52 1.86 23.77 1.07
C ASP A 52 2.30 22.77 2.17
N GLU A 53 1.87 22.99 3.40
CA GLU A 53 2.24 22.19 4.57
C GLU A 53 1.03 21.55 5.25
N VAL A 54 1.21 20.30 5.68
CA VAL A 54 0.23 19.56 6.48
C VAL A 54 0.88 19.20 7.81
N GLU A 55 0.30 19.67 8.90
CA GLU A 55 0.78 19.42 10.25
C GLU A 55 -0.05 18.33 10.94
N VAL A 56 0.63 17.34 11.51
CA VAL A 56 0.02 16.22 12.24
C VAL A 56 0.84 15.93 13.49
N LYS A 57 0.25 16.15 14.69
CA LYS A 57 0.92 15.94 15.99
C LYS A 57 2.34 16.54 16.08
N GLY A 58 2.53 17.76 15.59
CA GLY A 58 3.82 18.46 15.60
C GLY A 58 4.81 18.03 14.52
N PHE A 59 4.44 17.10 13.64
CA PHE A 59 5.18 16.80 12.42
C PHE A 59 4.62 17.62 11.27
N THR A 60 5.50 18.29 10.53
CA THR A 60 5.14 19.03 9.31
C THR A 60 5.53 18.22 8.08
N PHE A 61 4.58 17.97 7.19
CA PHE A 61 4.79 17.38 5.87
C PHE A 61 4.69 18.47 4.81
N LYS A 62 5.76 18.68 4.05
CA LYS A 62 5.80 19.69 3.00
C LYS A 62 5.48 19.07 1.65
N SER A 63 4.29 19.35 1.13
CA SER A 63 3.84 18.91 -0.20
C SER A 63 2.59 19.70 -0.56
N LYS A 64 2.65 20.42 -1.68
CA LYS A 64 1.51 21.15 -2.20
C LYS A 64 0.41 20.18 -2.62
N ARG A 65 0.75 19.06 -3.26
CA ARG A 65 -0.25 18.08 -3.71
C ARG A 65 -0.95 17.39 -2.55
N LEU A 66 -0.23 17.10 -1.45
CA LEU A 66 -0.84 16.57 -0.25
C LEU A 66 -1.76 17.61 0.41
N ALA A 67 -1.31 18.87 0.53
CA ALA A 67 -2.12 19.95 1.07
C ALA A 67 -3.40 20.19 0.25
N ASP A 68 -3.30 20.21 -1.08
CA ASP A 68 -4.45 20.31 -1.99
C ASP A 68 -5.40 19.12 -1.80
N ASN A 69 -4.86 17.89 -1.73
CA ASN A 69 -5.65 16.67 -1.50
C ASN A 69 -6.37 16.69 -0.15
N LEU A 70 -5.80 17.33 0.88
CA LEU A 70 -6.37 17.42 2.23
C LEU A 70 -7.08 18.75 2.51
N SER A 71 -7.25 19.61 1.50
CA SER A 71 -7.83 20.94 1.67
C SER A 71 -9.23 20.88 2.27
N GLY A 72 -9.43 21.54 3.41
CA GLY A 72 -10.69 21.55 4.15
C GLY A 72 -10.88 20.39 5.14
N CYS A 73 -10.05 19.34 5.10
CA CYS A 73 -10.08 18.29 6.10
C CYS A 73 -9.57 18.80 7.45
N LYS A 74 -10.25 18.43 8.54
CA LYS A 74 -9.77 18.68 9.92
C LYS A 74 -9.08 17.46 10.53
N ARG A 75 -9.32 16.30 9.94
CA ARG A 75 -8.76 15.02 10.36
C ARG A 75 -8.31 14.25 9.14
N LEU A 76 -7.33 13.38 9.35
CA LEU A 76 -6.87 12.44 8.36
C LEU A 76 -6.59 11.08 9.00
N VAL A 77 -6.67 10.04 8.18
CA VAL A 77 -6.13 8.72 8.49
C VAL A 77 -4.68 8.68 8.02
N LEU A 78 -3.80 8.18 8.88
CA LEU A 78 -2.53 7.59 8.47
C LEU A 78 -2.63 6.09 8.63
N PHE A 79 -2.21 5.33 7.61
CA PHE A 79 -2.13 3.88 7.74
C PHE A 79 -0.84 3.30 7.15
N GLY A 80 -0.53 2.08 7.58
CA GLY A 80 0.44 1.18 6.98
C GLY A 80 -0.17 -0.21 6.77
N ALA A 81 0.17 -0.84 5.65
CA ALA A 81 -0.25 -2.19 5.29
C ALA A 81 0.95 -2.96 4.73
N THR A 82 1.02 -4.26 4.98
CA THR A 82 2.08 -5.13 4.43
C THR A 82 1.57 -6.55 4.19
N LEU A 83 2.08 -7.20 3.15
CA LEU A 83 1.88 -8.63 2.90
C LEU A 83 2.88 -9.52 3.67
N GLY A 84 3.83 -8.93 4.39
CA GLY A 84 4.79 -9.69 5.19
C GLY A 84 5.96 -10.26 4.39
N ILE A 85 7.00 -10.69 5.11
CA ILE A 85 8.27 -11.13 4.52
C ILE A 85 8.15 -12.45 3.74
N GLU A 86 7.18 -13.30 4.09
CA GLU A 86 6.94 -14.55 3.38
C GLU A 86 6.50 -14.33 1.92
N CYS A 87 5.82 -13.20 1.65
CA CYS A 87 5.46 -12.80 0.29
C CYS A 87 6.73 -12.54 -0.55
N ASP A 88 7.64 -11.70 -0.03
CA ASP A 88 8.91 -11.40 -0.69
C ASP A 88 9.75 -12.67 -0.88
N ARG A 89 9.83 -13.53 0.15
CA ARG A 89 10.60 -14.79 0.09
C ARG A 89 10.08 -15.72 -1.01
N MET A 90 8.76 -15.88 -1.09
CA MET A 90 8.12 -16.69 -2.13
C MET A 90 8.40 -16.14 -3.53
N ILE A 91 8.21 -14.83 -3.74
CA ILE A 91 8.45 -14.20 -5.03
C ILE A 91 9.91 -14.34 -5.45
N ASN A 92 10.85 -14.04 -4.55
CA ASN A 92 12.28 -14.09 -4.85
C ASN A 92 12.74 -15.51 -5.18
N LEU A 93 12.25 -16.52 -4.45
CA LEU A 93 12.54 -17.91 -4.76
C LEU A 93 12.03 -18.28 -6.17
N SER A 94 10.77 -17.98 -6.46
CA SER A 94 10.19 -18.28 -7.77
C SER A 94 10.88 -17.51 -8.90
N LEU A 95 11.29 -16.26 -8.72
CA LEU A 95 12.05 -15.51 -9.74
C LEU A 95 13.39 -16.16 -10.10
N HIS A 96 14.00 -16.90 -9.17
CA HIS A 96 15.23 -17.64 -9.42
C HIS A 96 14.98 -19.02 -10.07
N GLU A 97 13.91 -19.71 -9.70
CA GLU A 97 13.60 -21.07 -10.19
C GLU A 97 12.80 -21.07 -11.50
N ASN A 98 11.79 -20.20 -11.59
CA ASN A 98 10.89 -20.05 -12.73
C ASN A 98 10.46 -18.58 -12.88
N LEU A 99 11.11 -17.88 -13.80
CA LEU A 99 10.88 -16.45 -14.03
C LEU A 99 9.40 -16.10 -14.28
N SER A 100 8.68 -16.90 -15.08
CA SER A 100 7.28 -16.65 -15.41
C SER A 100 6.40 -16.74 -14.16
N GLU A 101 6.62 -17.75 -13.32
CA GLU A 101 5.92 -17.89 -12.04
C GLU A 101 6.24 -16.73 -11.09
N GLY A 102 7.52 -16.37 -10.95
CA GLY A 102 7.93 -15.24 -10.11
C GLY A 102 7.30 -13.92 -10.56
N MET A 103 7.18 -13.69 -11.86
CA MET A 103 6.48 -12.53 -12.41
C MET A 103 4.98 -12.55 -12.13
N ALA A 104 4.32 -13.71 -12.26
CA ALA A 104 2.91 -13.86 -11.94
C ALA A 104 2.63 -13.64 -10.44
N LEU A 105 3.49 -14.15 -9.56
CA LEU A 105 3.42 -13.90 -8.11
C LEU A 105 3.64 -12.43 -7.77
N GLN A 106 4.60 -11.76 -8.43
CA GLN A 106 4.86 -10.34 -8.25
C GLN A 106 3.62 -9.49 -8.63
N ALA A 107 2.92 -9.88 -9.70
CA ALA A 107 1.69 -9.24 -10.16
C ALA A 107 0.51 -9.53 -9.22
N ALA A 108 0.35 -10.78 -8.79
CA ALA A 108 -0.67 -11.20 -7.83
C ALA A 108 -0.52 -10.47 -6.50
N ALA A 109 0.71 -10.39 -5.97
CA ALA A 109 1.01 -9.67 -4.74
C ALA A 109 0.77 -8.15 -4.87
N ALA A 110 1.06 -7.56 -6.03
CA ALA A 110 0.74 -6.15 -6.29
C ALA A 110 -0.79 -5.90 -6.22
N GLN A 111 -1.59 -6.81 -6.75
CA GLN A 111 -3.04 -6.70 -6.61
C GLN A 111 -3.52 -7.00 -5.17
N LYS A 112 -2.88 -7.94 -4.46
CA LYS A 112 -3.27 -8.29 -3.09
C LYS A 112 -3.12 -7.11 -2.14
N ILE A 113 -2.01 -6.36 -2.23
CA ILE A 113 -1.79 -5.23 -1.33
C ILE A 113 -2.80 -4.10 -1.58
N GLU A 114 -3.23 -3.88 -2.82
CA GLU A 114 -4.30 -2.92 -3.15
C GLU A 114 -5.65 -3.38 -2.60
N GLU A 115 -5.98 -4.68 -2.71
CA GLU A 115 -7.18 -5.25 -2.11
C GLU A 115 -7.20 -5.02 -0.59
N VAL A 116 -6.08 -5.28 0.10
CA VAL A 116 -5.93 -5.03 1.54
C VAL A 116 -6.13 -3.56 1.89
N CYS A 117 -5.56 -2.64 1.11
CA CYS A 117 -5.73 -1.20 1.34
C CYS A 117 -7.19 -0.76 1.13
N ASN A 118 -7.86 -1.26 0.09
CA ASN A 118 -9.26 -0.95 -0.17
C ASN A 118 -10.18 -1.51 0.93
N SER A 119 -9.93 -2.74 1.41
CA SER A 119 -10.67 -3.32 2.52
C SER A 119 -10.51 -2.51 3.81
N LEU A 120 -9.29 -2.04 4.11
CA LEU A 120 -9.02 -1.18 5.26
C LEU A 120 -9.77 0.16 5.17
N GLU A 121 -9.84 0.76 3.98
CA GLU A 121 -10.62 1.98 3.77
C GLU A 121 -12.11 1.77 4.00
N GLU A 122 -12.68 0.70 3.47
CA GLU A 122 -14.09 0.37 3.69
C GLU A 122 -14.37 0.08 5.17
N GLU A 123 -13.46 -0.62 5.87
CA GLU A 123 -13.53 -0.80 7.32
C GLU A 123 -13.60 0.55 8.04
N ILE A 124 -12.68 1.48 7.75
CA ILE A 124 -12.63 2.81 8.37
C ILE A 124 -13.88 3.63 8.07
N LYS A 125 -14.37 3.62 6.82
CA LYS A 125 -15.61 4.31 6.42
C LYS A 125 -16.80 3.81 7.24
N ASN A 126 -16.93 2.49 7.36
CA ASN A 126 -18.04 1.85 8.06
C ASN A 126 -17.95 2.03 9.58
N GLU A 127 -16.75 1.93 10.16
CA GLU A 127 -16.53 2.06 11.60
C GLU A 127 -16.77 3.51 12.08
N HIS A 128 -16.30 4.50 11.33
CA HIS A 128 -16.36 5.91 11.74
C HIS A 128 -17.50 6.70 11.09
N GLY A 129 -18.20 6.12 10.11
CA GLY A 129 -19.30 6.78 9.38
C GLY A 129 -18.83 7.99 8.58
N VAL A 130 -17.66 7.90 7.94
CA VAL A 130 -16.99 9.01 7.27
C VAL A 130 -16.82 8.81 5.77
N LEU A 131 -16.62 9.91 5.04
CA LEU A 131 -16.13 9.88 3.67
C LEU A 131 -14.61 10.08 3.66
N LEU A 132 -13.93 9.31 2.80
CA LEU A 132 -12.49 9.27 2.68
C LEU A 132 -12.06 9.79 1.30
N ARG A 133 -11.01 10.61 1.28
CA ARG A 133 -10.36 11.08 0.04
C ARG A 133 -9.46 10.01 -0.57
N GLN A 134 -8.82 10.33 -1.70
CA GLN A 134 -7.86 9.43 -2.31
C GLN A 134 -6.58 9.30 -1.46
N ARG A 135 -6.02 8.08 -1.44
CA ARG A 135 -4.72 7.77 -0.81
C ARG A 135 -3.61 8.64 -1.39
N PHE A 136 -2.76 9.15 -0.51
CA PHE A 136 -1.54 9.86 -0.87
C PHE A 136 -0.37 9.28 -0.08
N SER A 137 0.77 9.01 -0.71
CA SER A 137 1.89 8.32 -0.07
C SER A 137 3.20 9.09 -0.24
N PRO A 138 4.15 9.05 0.72
CA PRO A 138 5.51 9.53 0.50
C PRO A 138 6.15 8.87 -0.71
N GLY A 139 6.93 9.64 -1.48
CA GLY A 139 7.50 9.21 -2.76
C GLY A 139 6.60 9.44 -3.98
N TYR A 140 5.35 9.88 -3.79
CA TYR A 140 4.46 10.30 -4.87
C TYR A 140 4.42 11.82 -5.03
N PHE A 141 4.35 12.26 -6.29
CA PHE A 141 4.31 13.67 -6.69
C PHE A 141 5.45 14.49 -6.06
N ASP A 142 5.13 15.44 -5.18
CA ASP A 142 6.06 16.37 -4.53
C ASP A 142 6.27 16.06 -3.04
N LEU A 143 5.73 14.95 -2.52
CA LEU A 143 6.00 14.50 -1.16
C LEU A 143 7.23 13.58 -1.17
N ASP A 144 8.32 14.08 -0.61
CA ASP A 144 9.61 13.38 -0.61
C ASP A 144 9.51 12.02 0.11
N ILE A 145 10.19 11.00 -0.42
CA ILE A 145 10.18 9.65 0.17
C ILE A 145 10.74 9.62 1.60
N THR A 146 11.60 10.57 1.98
CA THR A 146 12.13 10.65 3.34
C THR A 146 11.08 11.01 4.39
N GLU A 147 9.94 11.59 3.98
CA GLU A 147 8.78 11.87 4.83
C GLU A 147 8.17 10.58 5.41
N GLN A 148 8.47 9.45 4.80
CA GLN A 148 8.14 8.11 5.28
C GLN A 148 8.60 7.88 6.73
N LYS A 149 9.74 8.47 7.14
CA LYS A 149 10.25 8.37 8.52
C LYS A 149 9.27 8.91 9.56
N LYS A 150 8.63 10.03 9.26
CA LYS A 150 7.64 10.66 10.16
C LYS A 150 6.39 9.80 10.27
N VAL A 151 5.93 9.19 9.17
CA VAL A 151 4.80 8.24 9.18
C VAL A 151 5.11 7.02 10.06
N PHE A 152 6.33 6.48 9.98
CA PHE A 152 6.77 5.35 10.80
C PHE A 152 6.78 5.69 12.29
N GLU A 153 7.19 6.91 12.65
CA GLU A 153 7.19 7.39 14.03
C GLU A 153 5.77 7.58 14.58
N LEU A 154 4.90 8.26 13.81
CA LEU A 154 3.50 8.52 14.19
C LEU A 154 2.69 7.23 14.44
N LEU A 155 2.96 6.18 13.68
CA LEU A 155 2.25 4.90 13.74
C LEU A 155 2.99 3.80 14.51
N GLU A 156 4.28 3.97 14.84
CA GLU A 156 5.16 2.92 15.36
C GLU A 156 5.21 1.65 14.45
N LEU A 157 5.23 1.82 13.12
CA LEU A 157 5.01 0.72 12.14
C LEU A 157 5.93 -0.48 12.35
N THR A 158 7.22 -0.24 12.62
CA THR A 158 8.21 -1.30 12.88
C THR A 158 7.81 -2.20 14.04
N LYS A 159 7.37 -1.59 15.14
CA LYS A 159 7.01 -2.32 16.36
C LYS A 159 5.67 -3.02 16.23
N ARG A 160 4.71 -2.40 15.53
CA ARG A 160 3.32 -2.85 15.52
C ARG A 160 3.02 -3.87 14.43
N ILE A 161 3.53 -3.63 13.21
CA ILE A 161 3.24 -4.48 12.06
C ILE A 161 4.49 -5.00 11.35
N GLY A 162 5.69 -4.65 11.82
CA GLY A 162 6.95 -5.26 11.38
C GLY A 162 7.51 -4.71 10.07
N ILE A 163 7.01 -3.56 9.60
CA ILE A 163 7.58 -2.88 8.43
C ILE A 163 8.80 -2.08 8.88
N THR A 164 9.89 -2.12 8.12
CA THR A 164 11.13 -1.35 8.36
C THR A 164 11.45 -0.47 7.16
N LEU A 165 12.33 0.51 7.35
CA LEU A 165 12.86 1.35 6.28
C LEU A 165 14.31 1.02 5.99
N THR A 166 14.67 0.96 4.71
CA THR A 166 16.05 0.98 4.26
C THR A 166 16.65 2.38 4.45
N GLN A 167 17.95 2.53 4.19
CA GLN A 167 18.60 3.85 4.20
C GLN A 167 18.03 4.81 3.14
N SER A 168 17.55 4.27 2.01
CA SER A 168 16.86 5.00 0.94
C SER A 168 15.37 5.25 1.21
N CYS A 169 14.88 4.90 2.40
CA CYS A 169 13.46 5.02 2.80
C CYS A 169 12.49 4.11 2.02
N GLU A 170 13.00 3.06 1.38
CA GLU A 170 12.14 1.98 0.86
C GLU A 170 11.67 1.09 2.01
N MET A 171 10.48 0.50 1.86
CA MET A 171 9.91 -0.36 2.88
C MET A 171 10.33 -1.82 2.71
N LEU A 172 10.61 -2.47 3.83
CA LEU A 172 10.76 -3.93 3.92
C LEU A 172 9.76 -4.47 4.95
N PRO A 173 8.89 -5.43 4.61
CA PRO A 173 8.76 -6.13 3.32
C PRO A 173 8.38 -5.24 2.14
N SER A 174 8.75 -5.64 0.92
CA SER A 174 8.63 -4.84 -0.31
C SER A 174 7.17 -4.61 -0.73
N LYS A 175 6.28 -5.55 -0.43
CA LYS A 175 4.83 -5.39 -0.65
C LYS A 175 4.17 -4.74 0.56
N SER A 176 4.51 -3.46 0.73
CA SER A 176 3.97 -2.60 1.79
C SER A 176 3.52 -1.26 1.24
N VAL A 177 2.49 -0.69 1.88
CA VAL A 177 1.93 0.62 1.54
C VAL A 177 1.80 1.42 2.82
N THR A 178 2.08 2.72 2.74
CA THR A 178 1.59 3.68 3.74
C THR A 178 0.88 4.81 3.02
N ALA A 179 -0.17 5.37 3.61
CA ALA A 179 -0.80 6.54 3.02
C ALA A 179 -1.47 7.45 4.04
N PHE A 180 -1.65 8.69 3.59
CA PHE A 180 -2.54 9.70 4.13
C PHE A 180 -3.88 9.60 3.41
N ILE A 181 -4.96 9.72 4.15
CA ILE A 181 -6.31 9.81 3.60
C ILE A 181 -7.07 10.91 4.35
N GLY A 182 -7.53 11.93 3.64
CA GLY A 182 -8.36 12.99 4.23
C GLY A 182 -9.73 12.46 4.64
N ILE A 183 -10.24 12.94 5.77
CA ILE A 183 -11.61 12.72 6.22
C ILE A 183 -12.40 13.99 5.93
N ASP A 184 -13.47 13.86 5.14
CA ASP A 184 -14.41 14.95 4.84
C ASP A 184 -15.43 15.18 5.97
#